data_AF-A0A7J6UBJ8-F1
#
_entry.id   AF-A0A7J6UBJ8-F1
#
_cell.length_a   1.000
_cell.length_b   1.000
_cell.length_c   1.000
_cell.angle_alpha   90.00
_cell.angle_beta   90.00
_cell.angle_gamma   90.00
#
_symmetry.space_group_name_H-M   'P 1'
#
loop_
_entity.id
_entity.type
_entity.pdbx_description
1 polymer ?
#
loop_
_entity_poly.entity_id
_entity_poly.type
_entity_poly.pdbx_seq_one_letter_code
_entity_poly.pdbx_strand_id
1 'polypeptide(L)'
;MTNLTSTQRGGAALYGTSVTPAWMDAISPRTRQILMRARGFTTHSSRFLKYVQMVNRINELAERYPDIVEVFDALEAWPEIADFSKEDLLCGKETCKFLVMRLGNRALQADTTPEVFFSGELHGNERTGPNALIEMVSELARKYYSGRPEEEDTKEVRWLIDRRSTYIIPMTNPYGYYHSVRFEKFRQRDANRDFPYQQKGCMVTITARVVNELYRRHLFQLSVTFHGGVRVLSYAWGSNNHKAAGK
;
A
#
# COMPACT_ATOMS: atom_id res chain seq x y z
N MET A 1 -42.44 -29.60 -24.43
CA MET A 1 -43.54 -30.28 -23.73
C MET A 1 -42.95 -31.04 -22.55
N THR A 2 -43.57 -30.88 -21.37
CA THR A 2 -43.56 -31.72 -20.15
C THR A 2 -42.21 -32.05 -19.48
N ASN A 3 -41.76 -31.46 -18.36
CA ASN A 3 -42.22 -31.30 -16.95
C ASN A 3 -41.95 -32.46 -15.96
N LEU A 4 -41.58 -32.03 -14.73
CA LEU A 4 -41.52 -32.67 -13.39
C LEU A 4 -40.10 -33.16 -12.96
N THR A 5 -39.53 -32.89 -11.78
CA THR A 5 -39.95 -32.21 -10.51
C THR A 5 -38.74 -32.12 -9.56
N SER A 6 -38.65 -31.08 -8.70
CA SER A 6 -38.27 -31.18 -7.26
C SER A 6 -38.01 -29.80 -6.61
N THR A 7 -39.06 -29.26 -6.00
CA THR A 7 -39.17 -28.56 -4.68
C THR A 7 -38.04 -27.67 -4.10
N GLN A 8 -38.48 -26.42 -3.83
CA GLN A 8 -38.08 -25.41 -2.83
C GLN A 8 -37.22 -25.81 -1.62
N ARG A 9 -36.30 -24.89 -1.26
CA ARG A 9 -36.08 -24.24 0.06
C ARG A 9 -35.10 -23.08 -0.23
N GLY A 10 -35.38 -21.81 0.04
CA GLY A 10 -35.87 -21.21 1.27
C GLY A 10 -34.78 -20.26 1.75
N GLY A 11 -35.00 -18.95 1.64
CA GLY A 11 -34.07 -17.94 2.13
C GLY A 11 -33.90 -18.02 3.64
N ALA A 12 -32.69 -17.70 4.11
CA ALA A 12 -32.45 -17.38 5.50
C ALA A 12 -31.47 -16.21 5.56
N ALA A 13 -32.02 -15.03 5.80
CA ALA A 13 -31.29 -13.98 6.48
C ALA A 13 -30.92 -14.52 7.87
N LEU A 14 -29.63 -14.54 8.20
CA LEU A 14 -29.17 -14.82 9.56
C LEU A 14 -28.61 -13.54 10.15
N TYR A 15 -29.47 -12.88 10.92
CA TYR A 15 -29.06 -11.97 11.98
C TYR A 15 -28.17 -12.71 12.98
N GLY A 16 -27.09 -12.02 13.38
CA GLY A 16 -26.26 -12.23 14.57
C GLY A 16 -26.17 -13.63 15.18
N THR A 17 -25.07 -14.34 14.90
CA THR A 17 -24.37 -15.13 15.93
C THR A 17 -22.86 -14.93 15.76
N SER A 18 -22.19 -14.72 16.89
CA SER A 18 -20.75 -14.53 16.98
C SER A 18 -20.02 -15.83 16.62
N VAL A 19 -19.55 -15.92 15.38
CA VAL A 19 -18.60 -16.95 14.97
C VAL A 19 -17.29 -16.24 14.66
N THR A 20 -16.31 -16.36 15.55
CA THR A 20 -14.92 -16.00 15.26
C THR A 20 -14.47 -16.85 14.07
N PRO A 21 -14.10 -16.26 12.93
CA PRO A 21 -13.67 -17.05 11.79
C PRO A 21 -12.31 -17.72 12.09
N ALA A 22 -12.13 -18.96 11.62
CA ALA A 22 -11.00 -19.85 11.92
C ALA A 22 -9.60 -19.28 11.62
N TRP A 23 -9.49 -18.17 10.87
CA TRP A 23 -8.22 -17.49 10.67
C TRP A 23 -7.73 -16.74 11.93
N MET A 24 -8.61 -16.43 12.89
CA MET A 24 -8.21 -15.78 14.14
C MET A 24 -7.35 -16.69 15.02
N ASP A 25 -7.43 -18.02 14.90
CA ASP A 25 -6.61 -19.01 15.64
C ASP A 25 -5.18 -19.10 15.09
N ALA A 26 -4.93 -18.61 13.87
CA ALA A 26 -3.62 -18.61 13.23
C ALA A 26 -2.77 -17.37 13.56
N ILE A 27 -3.26 -16.45 14.39
CA ILE A 27 -2.56 -15.19 14.69
C ILE A 27 -2.18 -15.13 16.17
N SER A 28 -0.98 -14.62 16.44
CA SER A 28 -0.45 -14.50 17.80
C SER A 28 -1.46 -13.83 18.75
N PRO A 29 -1.49 -14.20 20.05
CA PRO A 29 -2.34 -13.55 21.06
C PRO A 29 -2.20 -12.02 21.07
N ARG A 30 -1.00 -11.51 20.76
CA ARG A 30 -0.71 -10.06 20.63
C ARG A 30 -1.53 -9.41 19.52
N THR A 31 -1.64 -10.07 18.36
CA THR A 31 -2.40 -9.56 17.21
C THR A 31 -3.91 -9.62 17.44
N ARG A 32 -4.42 -10.62 18.19
CA ARG A 32 -5.83 -10.63 18.63
C ARG A 32 -6.14 -9.44 19.54
N GLN A 33 -5.22 -9.10 20.44
CA GLN A 33 -5.40 -7.97 21.36
C GLN A 33 -5.40 -6.62 20.62
N ILE A 34 -4.56 -6.49 19.58
CA ILE A 34 -4.56 -5.34 18.66
C ILE A 34 -5.90 -5.21 17.91
N LEU A 35 -6.44 -6.31 17.38
CA LEU A 35 -7.73 -6.33 16.69
C LEU A 35 -8.92 -6.03 17.62
N MET A 36 -8.88 -6.48 18.88
CA MET A 36 -9.90 -6.17 19.89
C MET A 36 -9.86 -4.70 20.33
N ARG A 37 -8.66 -4.07 20.38
CA ARG A 37 -8.47 -2.65 20.69
C ARG A 37 -8.86 -1.71 19.54
N ALA A 38 -9.01 -2.21 18.32
CA ALA A 38 -9.54 -1.47 17.18
C ALA A 38 -11.03 -1.06 17.34
N ARG A 39 -11.72 -1.45 18.42
CA ARG A 39 -13.08 -0.99 18.74
C ARG A 39 -13.18 0.51 19.12
N GLY A 40 -12.05 1.21 19.21
CA GLY A 40 -11.97 2.65 19.49
C GLY A 40 -11.66 3.54 18.28
N PHE A 41 -11.69 3.03 17.04
CA PHE A 41 -11.55 3.90 15.87
C PHE A 41 -12.80 4.78 15.75
N THR A 42 -12.66 6.07 16.04
CA THR A 42 -13.62 7.07 15.59
C THR A 42 -13.69 6.96 14.08
N THR A 43 -14.84 6.51 13.56
CA THR A 43 -15.12 6.52 12.13
C THR A 43 -15.24 7.97 11.69
N HIS A 44 -14.11 8.62 11.44
CA HIS A 44 -14.11 9.76 10.55
C HIS A 44 -14.62 9.22 9.22
N SER A 45 -15.73 9.76 8.74
CA SER A 45 -16.19 9.54 7.38
C SER A 45 -15.16 10.19 6.44
N SER A 46 -14.00 9.55 6.28
CA SER A 46 -12.98 10.00 5.35
C SER A 46 -13.38 9.48 3.99
N ARG A 47 -14.06 10.34 3.23
CA ARG A 47 -14.13 10.20 1.78
C ARG A 47 -12.69 10.01 1.27
N PHE A 48 -12.47 9.01 0.42
CA PHE A 48 -11.15 8.77 -0.16
C PHE A 48 -10.57 10.06 -0.75
N LEU A 49 -9.32 10.36 -0.41
CA LEU A 49 -8.62 11.55 -0.84
C LEU A 49 -8.46 11.55 -2.37
N LYS A 50 -8.76 12.67 -3.03
CA LYS A 50 -8.36 12.86 -4.44
C LYS A 50 -6.84 13.00 -4.53
N TYR A 51 -6.28 12.85 -5.73
CA TYR A 51 -4.83 12.97 -5.98
C TYR A 51 -4.20 14.21 -5.32
N VAL A 52 -4.75 15.40 -5.57
CA VAL A 52 -4.21 16.66 -4.99
C VAL A 52 -4.28 16.64 -3.46
N GLN A 53 -5.36 16.11 -2.88
CA GLN A 53 -5.51 16.00 -1.43
C GLN A 53 -4.51 14.99 -0.84
N MET A 54 -4.24 13.89 -1.55
CA MET A 54 -3.24 12.90 -1.15
C MET A 54 -1.82 13.49 -1.19
N VAL A 55 -1.46 14.20 -2.27
CA VAL A 55 -0.17 14.90 -2.38
C VAL A 55 0.00 15.90 -1.24
N ASN A 56 -1.00 16.74 -0.98
CA ASN A 56 -0.97 17.70 0.12
C ASN A 56 -0.81 16.97 1.46
N ARG A 57 -1.57 15.89 1.68
CA ARG A 57 -1.50 15.11 2.92
C ARG A 57 -0.13 14.48 3.16
N ILE A 58 0.52 13.97 2.10
CA ILE A 58 1.88 13.42 2.17
C ILE A 58 2.87 14.50 2.60
N ASN A 59 2.82 15.68 1.96
CA ASN A 59 3.72 16.79 2.28
C ASN A 59 3.47 17.36 3.68
N GLU A 60 2.21 17.52 4.07
CA GLU A 60 1.83 17.97 5.42
C GLU A 60 2.38 17.04 6.51
N LEU A 61 2.41 15.72 6.27
CA LEU A 61 2.96 14.77 7.23
C LEU A 61 4.49 14.88 7.35
N ALA A 62 5.18 15.13 6.24
CA ALA A 62 6.63 15.37 6.25
C ALA A 62 6.97 16.68 6.97
N GLU A 63 6.22 17.75 6.71
CA GLU A 63 6.40 19.05 7.37
C GLU A 63 6.09 18.99 8.88
N ARG A 64 5.07 18.21 9.27
CA ARG A 64 4.65 18.10 10.68
C ARG A 64 5.56 17.20 11.50
N TYR A 65 6.14 16.16 10.88
CA TYR A 65 6.94 15.15 11.57
C TYR A 65 8.31 14.97 10.90
N PRO A 66 9.12 16.04 10.75
CA PRO A 66 10.33 16.02 9.93
C PRO A 66 11.42 15.09 10.45
N ASP A 67 11.43 14.76 11.75
CA ASP A 67 12.43 13.84 12.32
C ASP A 67 12.18 12.36 11.95
N ILE A 68 10.95 12.03 11.53
CA ILE A 68 10.54 10.64 11.30
C ILE A 68 9.85 10.39 9.96
N VAL A 69 9.41 11.43 9.24
CA VAL A 69 8.78 11.33 7.91
C VAL A 69 9.60 12.11 6.90
N GLU A 70 10.20 11.38 5.95
CA GLU A 70 10.89 11.94 4.78
C GLU A 70 10.05 11.66 3.52
N VAL A 71 10.04 12.57 2.57
CA VAL A 71 9.33 12.42 1.28
C VAL A 71 10.23 12.88 0.14
N PHE A 72 10.22 12.14 -0.96
CA PHE A 72 10.84 12.55 -2.21
C PHE A 72 9.99 12.14 -3.41
N ASP A 73 10.14 12.85 -4.54
CA ASP A 73 9.60 12.41 -5.82
C ASP A 73 10.62 11.50 -6.50
N ALA A 74 10.23 10.26 -6.81
CA ALA A 74 11.09 9.29 -7.46
C ALA A 74 11.61 9.76 -8.83
N LEU A 75 10.84 10.57 -9.58
CA LEU A 75 11.28 11.06 -10.89
C LEU A 75 12.31 12.17 -10.79
N GLU A 76 12.32 12.93 -9.70
CA GLU A 76 13.36 13.92 -9.41
C GLU A 76 14.62 13.22 -8.88
N ALA A 77 14.45 12.21 -8.03
CA ALA A 77 15.57 11.45 -7.46
C ALA A 77 16.26 10.53 -8.49
N TRP A 78 15.51 9.98 -9.44
CA TRP A 78 15.97 9.00 -10.44
C TRP A 78 15.61 9.46 -11.86
N PRO A 79 16.26 10.54 -12.37
CA PRO A 79 15.96 11.07 -13.69
C PRO A 79 16.19 10.05 -14.82
N GLU A 80 17.01 9.02 -14.61
CA GLU A 80 17.28 7.96 -15.58
C GLU A 80 16.05 7.11 -15.93
N ILE A 81 15.05 7.02 -15.05
CA ILE A 81 13.79 6.30 -15.35
C ILE A 81 12.72 7.20 -15.94
N ALA A 82 12.94 8.51 -15.97
CA ALA A 82 12.02 9.52 -16.52
C ALA A 82 12.13 9.67 -18.05
N ASP A 83 12.49 8.60 -18.75
CA ASP A 83 12.52 8.51 -20.22
C ASP A 83 11.10 8.30 -20.78
N PHE A 84 10.29 9.36 -20.72
CA PHE A 84 8.94 9.42 -21.28
C PHE A 84 8.53 10.86 -21.59
N SER A 85 7.52 11.02 -22.44
CA SER A 85 6.91 12.33 -22.70
C SER A 85 6.11 12.78 -21.48
N LYS A 86 6.41 13.92 -20.87
CA LYS A 86 5.73 14.37 -19.62
C LYS A 86 4.22 14.46 -19.78
N GLU A 87 3.75 14.72 -20.99
CA GLU A 87 2.36 14.77 -21.43
C GLU A 87 1.64 13.41 -21.34
N ASP A 88 2.39 12.31 -21.30
CA ASP A 88 1.86 10.97 -21.12
C ASP A 88 1.39 10.73 -19.69
N LEU A 89 1.99 11.37 -18.69
CA LEU A 89 1.66 11.16 -17.28
C LEU A 89 1.22 12.46 -16.60
N LEU A 90 0.19 13.11 -17.12
CA LEU A 90 -0.37 14.32 -16.51
C LEU A 90 -1.40 14.01 -15.42
N CYS A 91 -1.23 14.67 -14.28
CA CYS A 91 -2.19 14.76 -13.18
C CYS A 91 -2.66 16.21 -13.06
N GLY A 92 -3.64 16.58 -13.89
CA GLY A 92 -4.06 17.97 -14.06
C GLY A 92 -3.22 18.65 -15.13
N LYS A 93 -2.53 19.74 -14.78
CA LYS A 93 -1.64 20.48 -15.70
C LYS A 93 -0.17 20.12 -15.53
N GLU A 94 0.17 19.32 -14.53
CA GLU A 94 1.53 18.94 -14.19
C GLU A 94 1.73 17.44 -14.35
N THR A 95 2.97 17.01 -14.50
CA THR A 95 3.33 15.59 -14.45
C THR A 95 2.98 15.01 -13.08
N CYS A 96 2.41 13.81 -13.07
CA CYS A 96 2.11 13.04 -11.87
C CYS A 96 3.39 12.81 -11.07
N LYS A 97 3.33 13.04 -9.77
CA LYS A 97 4.44 12.80 -8.84
C LYS A 97 4.42 11.37 -8.35
N PHE A 98 5.58 10.72 -8.36
CA PHE A 98 5.77 9.39 -7.79
C PHE A 98 6.36 9.54 -6.40
N LEU A 99 5.51 9.96 -5.45
CA LEU A 99 5.94 10.28 -4.10
C LEU A 99 6.24 9.02 -3.29
N VAL A 100 7.48 8.92 -2.83
CA VAL A 100 7.96 7.90 -1.91
C VAL A 100 8.11 8.53 -0.53
N MET A 101 7.52 7.90 0.48
CA MET A 101 7.69 8.28 1.87
C MET A 101 8.65 7.30 2.56
N ARG A 102 9.46 7.79 3.48
CA ARG A 102 10.16 6.97 4.47
C ARG A 102 9.68 7.37 5.87
N LEU A 103 9.16 6.39 6.61
CA LEU A 103 8.81 6.51 8.02
C LEU A 103 9.87 5.78 8.85
N GLY A 104 10.65 6.53 9.64
CA GLY A 104 11.71 6.00 10.48
C GLY A 104 12.55 7.10 11.12
N ASN A 105 13.02 6.90 12.35
CA ASN A 105 13.84 7.87 13.06
C ASN A 105 15.32 7.77 12.65
N ARG A 106 15.76 8.65 11.75
CA ARG A 106 17.13 8.61 11.21
C ARG A 106 18.21 8.79 12.27
N ALA A 107 17.94 9.53 13.35
CA ALA A 107 18.90 9.75 14.42
C ALA A 107 19.23 8.47 15.22
N LEU A 108 18.37 7.45 15.16
CA LEU A 108 18.54 6.18 15.87
C LEU A 108 18.81 4.99 14.94
N GLN A 109 18.70 5.19 13.62
CA GLN A 109 18.84 4.15 12.62
C GLN A 109 20.23 4.17 11.98
N ALA A 110 20.74 3.00 11.64
CA ALA A 110 21.95 2.81 10.85
C ALA A 110 21.62 2.19 9.48
N ASP A 111 22.61 2.07 8.60
CA ASP A 111 22.47 1.45 7.27
C ASP A 111 22.11 -0.04 7.32
N THR A 112 22.26 -0.68 8.47
CA THR A 112 21.86 -2.07 8.72
C THR A 112 20.45 -2.20 9.31
N THR A 113 19.73 -1.08 9.46
CA THR A 113 18.34 -1.08 9.95
C THR A 113 17.46 -1.87 8.98
N PRO A 114 16.67 -2.86 9.45
CA PRO A 114 15.80 -3.59 8.55
C PRO A 114 14.78 -2.68 7.88
N GLU A 115 14.61 -2.89 6.57
CA GLU A 115 13.74 -2.10 5.72
C GLU A 115 12.50 -2.90 5.34
N VAL A 116 11.35 -2.24 5.31
CA VAL A 116 10.07 -2.83 4.88
C VAL A 116 9.40 -1.92 3.86
N PHE A 117 8.64 -2.49 2.93
CA PHE A 117 8.03 -1.75 1.84
C PHE A 117 6.51 -1.93 1.80
N PHE A 118 5.78 -0.82 1.65
CA PHE A 118 4.34 -0.81 1.47
C PHE A 118 3.94 -0.04 0.20
N SER A 119 3.16 -0.67 -0.67
CA SER A 119 2.61 -0.05 -1.89
C SER A 119 1.09 0.00 -1.80
N GLY A 120 0.48 1.14 -2.11
CA GLY A 120 -0.97 1.34 -1.94
C GLY A 120 -1.79 0.78 -3.09
N GLU A 121 -1.40 1.06 -4.33
CA GLU A 121 -2.11 0.53 -5.49
C GLU A 121 -1.17 0.48 -6.70
N LEU A 122 -1.18 -0.66 -7.39
CA LEU A 122 -0.65 -0.76 -8.76
C LEU A 122 -1.73 -0.51 -9.81
N HIS A 123 -3.00 -0.67 -9.43
CA HIS A 123 -4.15 -0.36 -10.27
C HIS A 123 -4.84 0.91 -9.77
N GLY A 124 -4.79 1.99 -10.56
CA GLY A 124 -5.13 3.33 -10.11
C GLY A 124 -6.54 3.55 -9.55
N ASN A 125 -7.49 2.69 -9.91
CA ASN A 125 -8.86 2.75 -9.41
C ASN A 125 -9.07 2.02 -8.07
N GLU A 126 -8.04 1.41 -7.48
CA GLU A 126 -8.11 0.67 -6.21
C GLU A 126 -7.81 1.58 -5.00
N ARG A 127 -8.80 2.39 -4.61
CA ARG A 127 -8.62 3.53 -3.67
C ARG A 127 -8.33 3.18 -2.22
N THR A 128 -8.64 1.97 -1.76
CA THR A 128 -8.56 1.63 -0.33
C THR A 128 -7.12 1.61 0.17
N GLY A 129 -6.19 1.02 -0.58
CA GLY A 129 -4.78 0.90 -0.19
C GLY A 129 -4.08 2.24 0.04
N PRO A 130 -4.12 3.19 -0.92
CA PRO A 130 -3.51 4.52 -0.76
C PRO A 130 -3.99 5.26 0.49
N ASN A 131 -5.30 5.21 0.77
CA ASN A 131 -5.90 5.88 1.92
C ASN A 131 -5.57 5.16 3.23
N ALA A 132 -5.53 3.82 3.24
CA ALA A 132 -5.11 3.07 4.42
C ALA A 132 -3.65 3.36 4.79
N LEU A 133 -2.76 3.47 3.79
CA LEU A 133 -1.34 3.76 4.02
C LEU A 133 -1.10 5.17 4.55
N ILE A 134 -1.79 6.18 4.01
CA ILE A 134 -1.60 7.54 4.51
C ILE A 134 -2.14 7.72 5.93
N GLU A 135 -3.25 7.05 6.27
CA GLU A 135 -3.77 7.01 7.64
C GLU A 135 -2.85 6.22 8.57
N MET A 136 -2.24 5.13 8.10
CA MET A 136 -1.22 4.40 8.85
C MET A 136 -0.05 5.32 9.22
N VAL A 137 0.52 6.05 8.26
CA VAL A 137 1.63 6.98 8.53
C VAL A 137 1.19 8.07 9.53
N SER A 138 0.02 8.68 9.31
CA SER A 138 -0.54 9.70 10.20
C SER A 138 -0.69 9.19 11.64
N GLU A 139 -1.31 8.03 11.83
CA GLU A 139 -1.58 7.47 13.16
C GLU A 139 -0.31 7.01 13.87
N LEU A 140 0.64 6.40 13.14
CA LEU A 140 1.93 6.01 13.71
C LEU A 140 2.74 7.24 14.15
N ALA A 141 2.83 8.27 13.30
CA ALA A 141 3.54 9.50 13.65
C ALA A 141 2.87 10.23 14.82
N ARG A 142 1.54 10.36 14.82
CA ARG A 142 0.78 10.96 15.93
C ARG A 142 1.01 10.22 17.24
N LYS A 143 1.01 8.88 17.22
CA LYS A 143 1.27 8.05 18.41
C LYS A 143 2.70 8.20 18.91
N TYR A 144 3.68 8.23 18.00
CA TYR A 144 5.10 8.40 18.33
C TYR A 144 5.35 9.65 19.19
N TYR A 145 4.62 10.74 18.92
CA TYR A 145 4.68 12.03 19.63
C TYR A 145 3.56 12.25 20.66
N SER A 146 2.80 11.23 21.06
CA SER A 146 1.54 11.41 21.81
C SER A 146 1.69 11.88 23.28
N GLY A 147 2.87 12.30 23.74
CA GLY A 147 3.13 12.75 25.11
C GLY A 147 2.95 11.66 26.18
N ARG A 148 2.66 10.42 25.78
CA ARG A 148 2.36 9.27 26.66
C ARG A 148 3.25 8.07 26.32
N PRO A 149 4.59 8.22 26.43
CA PRO A 149 5.54 7.19 26.02
C PRO A 149 5.42 5.88 26.81
N GLU A 150 4.77 5.90 27.97
CA GLU A 150 4.61 4.73 28.83
C GLU A 150 3.47 3.79 28.39
N GLU A 151 2.54 4.26 27.56
CA GLU A 151 1.44 3.43 27.03
C GLU A 151 2.02 2.33 26.13
N GLU A 152 1.57 1.09 26.33
CA GLU A 152 2.13 -0.08 25.64
C GLU A 152 2.06 0.01 24.11
N ASP A 153 0.95 0.53 23.57
CA ASP A 153 0.82 0.75 22.13
C ASP A 153 1.74 1.86 21.62
N THR A 154 1.99 2.90 22.43
CA THR A 154 2.99 3.92 22.12
C THR A 154 4.40 3.35 22.15
N LYS A 155 4.74 2.47 23.12
CA LYS A 155 6.03 1.77 23.17
C LYS A 155 6.27 0.93 21.92
N GLU A 156 5.26 0.18 21.47
CA GLU A 156 5.34 -0.63 20.25
C GLU A 156 5.55 0.24 19.00
N VAL A 157 4.79 1.34 18.86
CA VAL A 157 4.96 2.28 17.75
C VAL A 157 6.35 2.92 17.74
N ARG A 158 6.85 3.35 18.91
CA ARG A 158 8.19 3.91 19.05
C ARG A 158 9.26 2.89 18.66
N TRP A 159 9.15 1.66 19.16
CA TRP A 159 10.07 0.59 18.78
C TRP A 159 10.08 0.32 17.28
N LEU A 160 8.91 0.32 16.63
CA LEU A 160 8.81 0.14 15.18
C LEU A 160 9.52 1.27 14.42
N ILE A 161 9.23 2.53 14.74
CA ILE A 161 9.80 3.70 14.06
C ILE A 161 11.30 3.85 14.35
N ASP A 162 11.75 3.54 15.57
CA ASP A 162 13.15 3.68 15.96
C ASP A 162 14.03 2.55 15.40
N ARG A 163 13.45 1.39 15.06
CA ARG A 163 14.21 0.18 14.67
C ARG A 163 13.91 -0.34 13.26
N ARG A 164 13.06 0.32 12.46
CA ARG A 164 12.73 -0.08 11.09
C ARG A 164 12.66 1.13 10.17
N SER A 165 13.19 0.99 8.96
CA SER A 165 12.97 1.96 7.89
C SER A 165 11.79 1.49 7.05
N THR A 166 10.64 2.17 7.17
CA THR A 166 9.43 1.80 6.43
C THR A 166 9.33 2.69 5.20
N TYR A 167 9.48 2.10 4.02
CA TYR A 167 9.25 2.79 2.74
C TYR A 167 7.80 2.60 2.31
N ILE A 168 7.15 3.68 1.91
CA ILE A 168 5.74 3.68 1.51
C ILE A 168 5.58 4.43 0.20
N ILE A 169 4.87 3.84 -0.76
CA ILE A 169 4.36 4.54 -1.95
C ILE A 169 2.84 4.44 -1.94
N PRO A 170 2.12 5.48 -1.46
CA PRO A 170 0.66 5.43 -1.39
C PRO A 170 0.02 5.31 -2.77
N MET A 171 0.48 6.10 -3.75
CA MET A 171 -0.06 6.12 -5.12
C MET A 171 1.01 5.60 -6.09
N THR A 172 1.21 4.28 -6.15
CA THR A 172 2.26 3.69 -7.00
C THR A 172 1.94 3.85 -8.50
N ASN A 173 0.66 3.92 -8.87
CA ASN A 173 0.18 4.37 -10.18
C ASN A 173 -0.56 5.73 -10.06
N PRO A 174 0.18 6.84 -9.87
CA PRO A 174 -0.42 8.14 -9.61
C PRO A 174 -1.26 8.65 -10.78
N TYR A 175 -0.91 8.28 -12.02
CA TYR A 175 -1.74 8.57 -13.19
C TYR A 175 -3.12 7.89 -13.06
N GLY A 176 -3.13 6.57 -12.86
CA GLY A 176 -4.36 5.83 -12.70
C GLY A 176 -5.18 6.34 -11.50
N TYR A 177 -4.51 6.69 -10.41
CA TYR A 177 -5.13 7.32 -9.24
C TYR A 177 -5.76 8.67 -9.59
N TYR A 178 -5.13 9.54 -10.36
CA TYR A 178 -5.75 10.81 -10.73
C TYR A 178 -6.97 10.59 -11.64
N HIS A 179 -6.84 9.74 -12.65
CA HIS A 179 -7.87 9.53 -13.69
C HIS A 179 -8.95 8.51 -13.30
N SER A 180 -8.83 7.85 -12.14
CA SER A 180 -9.73 6.76 -11.70
C SER A 180 -9.75 5.58 -12.66
N VAL A 181 -8.59 5.21 -13.22
CA VAL A 181 -8.45 4.10 -14.16
C VAL A 181 -7.45 3.07 -13.64
N ARG A 182 -7.61 1.81 -14.07
CA ARG A 182 -6.74 0.70 -13.69
C ARG A 182 -5.30 0.88 -14.17
N PHE A 183 -5.12 1.36 -15.40
CA PHE A 183 -3.86 1.31 -16.13
C PHE A 183 -3.04 2.59 -15.95
N GLU A 184 -1.74 2.51 -16.21
CA GLU A 184 -0.93 3.71 -16.49
C GLU A 184 -1.14 4.12 -17.95
N LYS A 185 -1.25 5.43 -18.26
CA LYS A 185 -1.49 5.91 -19.64
C LYS A 185 -0.42 5.43 -20.60
N PHE A 186 0.84 5.49 -20.15
CA PHE A 186 1.99 5.19 -20.95
C PHE A 186 1.89 3.75 -21.46
N ARG A 187 1.61 3.61 -22.76
CA ARG A 187 1.32 2.36 -23.46
C ARG A 187 0.11 1.55 -22.95
N GLN A 188 -0.80 2.17 -22.18
CA GLN A 188 -2.01 1.55 -21.62
C GLN A 188 -1.76 0.21 -20.92
N ARG A 189 -0.65 0.13 -20.16
CA ARG A 189 -0.20 -1.13 -19.60
C ARG A 189 -0.67 -1.30 -18.16
N ASP A 190 -1.02 -2.54 -17.84
CA ASP A 190 -1.26 -2.97 -16.46
C ASP A 190 0.09 -3.10 -15.75
N ALA A 191 0.37 -2.21 -14.80
CA ALA A 191 1.63 -2.20 -14.08
C ALA A 191 1.87 -3.52 -13.32
N ASN A 192 0.82 -4.17 -12.81
CA ASN A 192 0.92 -5.47 -12.15
C ASN A 192 1.08 -6.65 -13.14
N ARG A 193 1.26 -6.36 -14.42
CA ARG A 193 1.67 -7.32 -15.48
C ARG A 193 2.95 -6.88 -16.17
N ASP A 194 3.67 -5.92 -15.62
CA ASP A 194 4.83 -5.30 -16.26
C ASP A 194 6.16 -5.57 -15.51
N PHE A 195 6.14 -6.37 -14.45
CA PHE A 195 7.36 -6.79 -13.74
C PHE A 195 8.08 -7.96 -14.45
N PRO A 196 9.42 -8.10 -14.35
CA PRO A 196 10.25 -9.02 -15.14
C PRO A 196 10.14 -10.50 -14.75
N TYR A 197 9.00 -10.95 -14.25
CA TYR A 197 8.80 -12.35 -13.92
C TYR A 197 8.38 -13.15 -15.17
N GLN A 198 9.31 -13.93 -15.72
CA GLN A 198 9.07 -14.87 -16.83
C GLN A 198 8.45 -14.25 -18.10
N GLN A 199 8.74 -12.98 -18.38
CA GLN A 199 8.25 -12.30 -19.58
C GLN A 199 9.33 -11.43 -20.22
N LYS A 200 9.19 -11.22 -21.54
CA LYS A 200 10.00 -10.26 -22.32
C LYS A 200 9.24 -8.96 -22.49
N GLY A 201 9.97 -7.87 -22.71
CA GLY A 201 9.37 -6.54 -22.93
C GLY A 201 8.57 -6.06 -21.72
N CYS A 202 9.15 -6.15 -20.53
CA CYS A 202 8.61 -5.65 -19.25
C CYS A 202 9.25 -4.30 -18.89
N MET A 203 8.96 -3.78 -17.68
CA MET A 203 9.51 -2.52 -17.17
C MET A 203 9.27 -1.36 -18.14
N VAL A 204 8.06 -1.28 -18.68
CA VAL A 204 7.64 -0.23 -19.62
C VAL A 204 6.99 0.92 -18.87
N THR A 205 6.11 0.62 -17.93
CA THR A 205 5.43 1.58 -17.07
C THR A 205 6.42 2.24 -16.13
N ILE A 206 6.19 3.53 -15.87
CA ILE A 206 6.96 4.28 -14.89
C ILE A 206 6.67 3.74 -13.48
N THR A 207 5.43 3.34 -13.19
CA THR A 207 5.06 2.58 -11.98
C THR A 207 5.99 1.39 -11.70
N ALA A 208 6.19 0.50 -12.68
CA ALA A 208 7.05 -0.67 -12.47
C ALA A 208 8.52 -0.28 -12.30
N ARG A 209 9.00 0.72 -13.05
CA ARG A 209 10.39 1.22 -12.96
C ARG A 209 10.69 1.89 -11.62
N VAL A 210 9.77 2.70 -11.08
CA VAL A 210 9.90 3.32 -9.75
C VAL A 210 10.04 2.25 -8.67
N VAL A 211 9.17 1.23 -8.69
CA VAL A 211 9.26 0.11 -7.75
C VAL A 211 10.58 -0.64 -7.95
N ASN A 212 10.99 -0.90 -9.19
CA ASN A 212 12.25 -1.57 -9.50
C ASN A 212 13.47 -0.82 -8.94
N GLU A 213 13.56 0.49 -9.17
CA GLU A 213 14.67 1.29 -8.68
C GLU A 213 14.71 1.34 -7.16
N LEU A 214 13.55 1.32 -6.50
CA LEU A 214 13.50 1.17 -5.05
C LEU A 214 14.13 -0.17 -4.60
N TYR A 215 13.75 -1.29 -5.21
CA TYR A 215 14.34 -2.61 -4.92
C TYR A 215 15.82 -2.75 -5.31
N ARG A 216 16.32 -1.96 -6.26
CA ARG A 216 17.75 -1.94 -6.63
C ARG A 216 18.61 -1.21 -5.60
N ARG A 217 18.00 -0.32 -4.82
CA ARG A 217 18.67 0.55 -3.84
C ARG A 217 18.50 0.08 -2.40
N HIS A 218 17.50 -0.75 -2.14
CA HIS A 218 17.09 -1.19 -0.82
C HIS A 218 17.00 -2.71 -0.72
N LEU A 219 17.23 -3.24 0.47
CA LEU A 219 17.05 -4.66 0.76
C LEU A 219 15.87 -4.83 1.70
N PHE A 220 14.68 -4.99 1.13
CA PHE A 220 13.45 -5.15 1.91
C PHE A 220 13.30 -6.56 2.48
N GLN A 221 13.10 -6.67 3.78
CA GLN A 221 12.82 -7.96 4.45
C GLN A 221 11.35 -8.37 4.32
N LEU A 222 10.46 -7.40 4.13
CA LEU A 222 9.03 -7.62 3.96
C LEU A 222 8.44 -6.55 3.05
N SER A 223 7.56 -6.98 2.15
CA SER A 223 6.81 -6.09 1.27
C SER A 223 5.32 -6.43 1.27
N VAL A 224 4.47 -5.41 1.34
CA VAL A 224 3.02 -5.56 1.20
C VAL A 224 2.53 -4.61 0.11
N THR A 225 1.79 -5.13 -0.86
CA THR A 225 1.08 -4.32 -1.84
C THR A 225 -0.42 -4.46 -1.60
N PHE A 226 -1.10 -3.34 -1.47
CA PHE A 226 -2.55 -3.30 -1.34
C PHE A 226 -3.21 -3.36 -2.71
N HIS A 227 -4.36 -4.04 -2.75
CA HIS A 227 -5.23 -4.16 -3.91
C HIS A 227 -6.69 -4.00 -3.49
N GLY A 228 -7.54 -3.67 -4.46
CA GLY A 228 -8.99 -3.58 -4.33
C GLY A 228 -9.71 -4.68 -5.11
N GLY A 229 -10.98 -4.93 -4.75
CA GLY A 229 -11.88 -5.83 -5.49
C GLY A 229 -12.20 -7.16 -4.78
N VAL A 230 -11.29 -7.67 -3.94
CA VAL A 230 -11.51 -8.88 -3.15
C VAL A 230 -10.92 -8.74 -1.73
N ARG A 231 -11.39 -9.57 -0.79
CA ARG A 231 -10.89 -9.63 0.59
C ARG A 231 -10.05 -10.89 0.80
N VAL A 232 -8.75 -10.78 0.58
CA VAL A 232 -7.82 -11.90 0.71
C VAL A 232 -6.42 -11.40 1.05
N LEU A 233 -5.66 -12.20 1.81
CA LEU A 233 -4.21 -12.08 1.89
C LEU A 233 -3.62 -13.09 0.91
N SER A 234 -3.00 -12.59 -0.15
CA SER A 234 -2.32 -13.43 -1.14
C SER A 234 -0.81 -13.37 -0.96
N TYR A 235 -0.14 -14.47 -1.28
CA TYR A 235 1.31 -14.60 -1.25
C TYR A 235 1.79 -15.24 -2.55
N ALA A 236 3.10 -15.24 -2.79
CA ALA A 236 3.66 -15.84 -3.99
C ALA A 236 3.29 -17.33 -4.10
N TRP A 237 2.99 -17.85 -5.28
CA TRP A 237 3.17 -17.23 -6.59
C TRP A 237 1.87 -16.64 -7.15
N GLY A 238 1.96 -15.48 -7.82
CA GLY A 238 0.81 -14.76 -8.40
C GLY A 238 0.31 -15.27 -9.75
N SER A 239 0.95 -16.29 -10.34
CA SER A 239 0.56 -16.90 -11.61
C SER A 239 1.05 -18.35 -11.68
N ASN A 240 0.31 -19.25 -12.33
CA ASN A 240 0.65 -20.67 -12.43
C ASN A 240 1.88 -20.99 -13.29
N ASN A 241 2.37 -20.04 -14.08
CA ASN A 241 3.59 -20.22 -14.90
C ASN A 241 4.86 -20.44 -14.06
N HIS A 242 4.84 -20.16 -12.75
CA HIS A 242 5.93 -20.57 -11.85
C HIS A 242 6.22 -22.07 -11.94
N LYS A 243 5.18 -22.92 -12.04
CA LYS A 243 5.30 -24.38 -12.09
C LYS A 243 6.03 -24.88 -13.35
N ALA A 244 5.87 -24.18 -14.47
CA ALA A 244 6.46 -24.57 -15.75
C ALA A 244 7.97 -24.30 -15.82
N ALA A 245 8.50 -23.42 -14.98
CA ALA A 245 9.93 -23.11 -14.95
C ALA A 245 10.78 -24.04 -14.08
N GLY A 246 10.19 -25.12 -13.55
CA GLY A 246 10.89 -26.09 -12.71
C GLY A 246 11.45 -25.48 -11.41
N LYS A 247 10.81 -24.43 -10.89
CA LYS A 247 11.14 -23.77 -9.63
C LYS A 247 9.98 -23.88 -8.65
#